data_AF-A0A5S4W6V3-F1
#
_entry.id   AF-A0A5S4W6V3-F1
#
_cell.length_a   1.000
_cell.length_b   1.000
_cell.length_c   1.000
_cell.angle_alpha   90.00
_cell.angle_beta   90.00
_cell.angle_gamma   90.00
#
_symmetry.space_group_name_H-M   'P 1'
#
loop_
_entity.id
_entity.type
_entity.pdbx_description
1 polymer ?
#
loop_
_entity_poly.entity_id
_entity_poly.type
_entity_poly.pdbx_seq_one_letter_code
_entity_poly.pdbx_strand_id
1 'polypeptide(L)'
;MPNAVTKSNPTIPHLFVLELNAGCIHAMNTDGSERTTIVTGCHLPDGIVVDVEAGHIYWTNMGIPSLDDGSIERADIDGKNRKTIVPQGHTHTPKQIILDKKGGKLYWCDREGMRLMRCNLDGSRLETLIEAGHSEADRKDQTRWCVGLAIDPKFGRIYWTQKGPDNAGLGRIFRANVEVPAGQTAATRSDIEIFYDSLPEPIDLEIDHKNRILYWTDRGDPPRGNTVNRASIDSKPAESEIVVTHLMEGIGIALDVPNDRMFVTDFAGSIYSARLDGSGERNFLFAQGNLTGIAYAEV
;
A
#
# COMPACT_ATOMS: atom_id res chain seq x y z
N MET A 1 2.36 4.31 48.93
CA MET A 1 2.88 3.24 48.03
C MET A 1 3.23 3.90 46.71
N PRO A 2 4.46 3.79 46.18
CA PRO A 2 4.78 4.38 44.88
C PRO A 2 4.14 3.54 43.78
N ASN A 3 3.44 4.19 42.84
CA ASN A 3 2.89 3.58 41.64
C ASN A 3 4.01 2.92 40.83
N ALA A 4 3.87 1.62 40.59
CA ALA A 4 4.72 0.90 39.65
C ALA A 4 4.46 1.45 38.25
N VAL A 5 5.40 2.24 37.74
CA VAL A 5 5.50 2.53 36.31
C VAL A 5 5.84 1.21 35.64
N THR A 6 4.85 0.60 34.99
CA THR A 6 5.07 -0.52 34.09
C THR A 6 5.98 -0.03 32.96
N LYS A 7 7.26 -0.37 33.02
CA LYS A 7 8.16 -0.23 31.86
C LYS A 7 7.57 -1.12 30.77
N SER A 8 7.11 -0.53 29.68
CA SER A 8 6.82 -1.26 28.45
C SER A 8 8.10 -1.99 28.04
N ASN A 9 7.98 -3.25 27.62
CA ASN A 9 9.11 -3.92 26.97
C ASN A 9 9.53 -3.06 25.76
N PRO A 10 10.84 -2.93 25.48
CA PRO A 10 11.30 -2.25 24.29
C PRO A 10 10.73 -2.98 23.06
N THR A 11 10.00 -2.24 22.23
CA THR A 11 9.54 -2.72 20.93
C THR A 11 10.73 -2.78 19.97
N ILE A 12 10.76 -3.79 19.10
CA ILE A 12 11.84 -4.03 18.15
C ILE A 12 11.32 -3.71 16.73
N PRO A 13 11.99 -2.82 15.97
CA PRO A 13 11.57 -2.46 14.63
C PRO A 13 11.84 -3.58 13.63
N HIS A 14 10.78 -4.01 12.94
CA HIS A 14 10.82 -5.05 11.91
C HIS A 14 10.27 -4.55 10.58
N LEU A 15 10.76 -5.17 9.51
CA LEU A 15 10.18 -5.10 8.17
C LEU A 15 9.45 -6.40 7.88
N PHE A 16 8.25 -6.28 7.33
CA PHE A 16 7.46 -7.38 6.78
C PHE A 16 7.39 -7.20 5.28
N VAL A 17 7.90 -8.17 4.53
CA VAL A 17 8.13 -8.04 3.08
C VAL A 17 7.49 -9.21 2.34
N LEU A 18 6.74 -8.89 1.30
CA LEU A 18 6.09 -9.87 0.44
C LEU A 18 7.02 -10.31 -0.70
N GLU A 19 7.14 -11.62 -0.90
CA GLU A 19 7.79 -12.20 -2.07
C GLU A 19 6.73 -12.90 -2.95
N LEU A 20 6.48 -12.32 -4.11
CA LEU A 20 5.35 -12.65 -4.98
C LEU A 20 5.43 -14.07 -5.54
N ASN A 21 6.58 -14.45 -6.10
CA ASN A 21 6.74 -15.74 -6.79
C ASN A 21 6.88 -16.92 -5.84
N ALA A 22 7.51 -16.73 -4.67
CA ALA A 22 7.54 -17.75 -3.64
C ALA A 22 6.23 -17.83 -2.84
N GLY A 23 5.36 -16.83 -2.97
CA GLY A 23 4.08 -16.79 -2.28
C GLY A 23 4.27 -16.77 -0.76
N CYS A 24 5.12 -15.88 -0.25
CA CYS A 24 5.45 -15.87 1.17
C CYS A 24 5.68 -14.46 1.72
N ILE A 25 5.68 -14.39 3.05
CA ILE A 25 5.92 -13.18 3.83
C ILE A 25 7.15 -13.41 4.69
N HIS A 26 8.11 -12.49 4.60
CA HIS A 26 9.34 -12.47 5.38
C HIS A 26 9.25 -11.40 6.46
N ALA A 27 9.68 -11.73 7.68
CA ALA A 27 9.99 -10.76 8.72
C ALA A 27 11.51 -10.63 8.87
N MET A 28 12.02 -9.42 9.09
CA MET A 28 13.45 -9.15 9.28
C MET A 28 13.68 -7.87 10.07
N ASN A 29 14.90 -7.70 10.59
CA ASN A 29 15.35 -6.42 11.14
C ASN A 29 15.43 -5.35 10.04
N THR A 30 15.39 -4.07 10.42
CA THR A 30 15.47 -2.95 9.45
C THR A 30 16.80 -2.80 8.70
N ASP A 31 17.80 -3.62 9.04
CA ASP A 31 19.06 -3.76 8.29
C ASP A 31 19.11 -5.03 7.43
N GLY A 32 18.02 -5.80 7.38
CA GLY A 32 17.90 -7.05 6.62
C GLY A 32 18.39 -8.29 7.36
N SER A 33 18.94 -8.15 8.56
CA SER A 33 19.36 -9.31 9.37
C SER A 33 18.17 -10.07 9.94
N GLU A 34 18.42 -11.30 10.42
CA GLU A 34 17.43 -12.17 11.07
C GLU A 34 16.17 -12.47 10.22
N ARG A 35 16.32 -12.43 8.89
CA ARG A 35 15.25 -12.76 7.96
C ARG A 35 14.67 -14.15 8.23
N THR A 36 13.36 -14.19 8.43
CA THR A 36 12.58 -15.41 8.66
C THR A 36 11.31 -15.39 7.83
N THR A 37 11.02 -16.49 7.13
CA THR A 37 9.72 -16.68 6.46
C THR A 37 8.66 -17.02 7.50
N ILE A 38 7.65 -16.16 7.66
CA ILE A 38 6.58 -16.33 8.67
C ILE A 38 5.29 -16.89 8.06
N VAL A 39 5.00 -16.62 6.79
CA VAL A 39 3.82 -17.15 6.09
C VAL A 39 4.24 -17.69 4.73
N THR A 40 3.68 -18.81 4.31
CA THR A 40 3.89 -19.44 3.00
C THR A 40 2.55 -19.79 2.33
N GLY A 41 2.58 -20.08 1.03
CA GLY A 41 1.37 -20.45 0.28
C GLY A 41 0.39 -19.29 0.12
N CYS A 42 0.90 -18.07 -0.01
CA CYS A 42 0.15 -16.91 -0.46
C CYS A 42 -0.03 -16.97 -1.98
N HIS A 43 -1.19 -16.55 -2.49
CA HIS A 43 -1.49 -16.60 -3.92
C HIS A 43 -1.15 -15.26 -4.57
N LEU A 44 0.12 -15.11 -4.98
CA LEU A 44 0.68 -13.89 -5.56
C LEU A 44 0.42 -12.66 -4.65
N PRO A 45 1.05 -12.59 -3.46
CA PRO A 45 0.78 -11.51 -2.51
C PRO A 45 1.28 -10.14 -3.01
N ASP A 46 0.57 -9.06 -2.67
CA ASP A 46 0.92 -7.70 -3.14
C ASP A 46 0.94 -6.62 -2.04
N GLY A 47 -0.17 -6.39 -1.35
CA GLY A 47 -0.26 -5.40 -0.27
C GLY A 47 -0.16 -6.05 1.11
N ILE A 48 0.44 -5.36 2.09
CA ILE A 48 0.57 -5.83 3.47
C ILE A 48 0.41 -4.68 4.47
N VAL A 49 -0.22 -4.94 5.61
CA VAL A 49 -0.29 -4.01 6.75
C VAL A 49 -0.24 -4.78 8.09
N VAL A 50 0.31 -4.15 9.12
CA VAL A 50 0.52 -4.75 10.46
C VAL A 50 -0.30 -3.99 11.51
N ASP A 51 -1.10 -4.71 12.29
CA ASP A 51 -1.72 -4.22 13.51
C ASP A 51 -0.95 -4.74 14.73
N VAL A 52 0.00 -3.95 15.20
CA VAL A 52 0.87 -4.32 16.34
C VAL A 52 0.05 -4.56 17.61
N GLU A 53 -0.98 -3.75 17.88
CA GLU A 53 -1.73 -3.85 19.13
C GLU A 53 -2.62 -5.09 19.16
N ALA A 54 -3.18 -5.46 18.00
CA ALA A 54 -3.94 -6.69 17.87
C ALA A 54 -3.05 -7.92 17.62
N GLY A 55 -1.75 -7.74 17.33
CA GLY A 55 -0.81 -8.80 17.01
C GLY A 55 -1.09 -9.49 15.68
N HIS A 56 -1.62 -8.76 14.69
CA HIS A 56 -2.03 -9.33 13.40
C HIS A 56 -1.30 -8.72 12.21
N ILE A 57 -1.09 -9.52 11.17
CA ILE A 57 -0.71 -9.08 9.83
C ILE A 57 -1.86 -9.35 8.87
N TYR A 58 -2.14 -8.41 7.97
CA TYR A 58 -3.13 -8.54 6.91
C TYR A 58 -2.44 -8.38 5.56
N TRP A 59 -2.80 -9.19 4.58
CA TRP A 59 -2.25 -9.06 3.23
C TRP A 59 -3.27 -9.39 2.16
N THR A 60 -3.02 -8.86 0.96
CA THR A 60 -3.80 -9.17 -0.23
C THR A 60 -3.13 -10.28 -1.01
N ASN A 61 -3.93 -11.20 -1.53
CA ASN A 61 -3.53 -12.20 -2.52
C ASN A 61 -4.19 -11.80 -3.84
N MET A 62 -3.38 -11.49 -4.86
CA MET A 62 -3.89 -10.95 -6.12
C MET A 62 -4.79 -11.94 -6.87
N GLY A 63 -4.61 -13.24 -6.67
CA GLY A 63 -5.22 -14.21 -7.57
C GLY A 63 -4.63 -14.15 -8.97
N ILE A 64 -5.32 -14.77 -9.94
CA ILE A 64 -4.95 -14.71 -11.34
C ILE A 64 -5.71 -13.53 -11.97
N PRO A 65 -5.05 -12.52 -12.56
CA PRO A 65 -5.72 -11.29 -13.03
C PRO A 65 -6.94 -11.49 -13.95
N SER A 66 -6.97 -12.57 -14.73
CA SER A 66 -8.11 -12.90 -15.60
C SER A 66 -9.27 -13.60 -14.88
N LEU A 67 -9.15 -13.90 -13.59
CA LEU A 67 -10.13 -14.58 -12.75
C LEU A 67 -10.52 -13.67 -11.57
N ASP A 68 -11.77 -13.72 -11.14
CA ASP A 68 -12.25 -13.00 -9.94
C ASP A 68 -11.97 -13.84 -8.68
N ASP A 69 -10.69 -14.15 -8.43
CA ASP A 69 -10.25 -15.09 -7.39
C ASP A 69 -9.23 -14.50 -6.39
N GLY A 70 -9.13 -13.18 -6.34
CA GLY A 70 -8.40 -12.45 -5.31
C GLY A 70 -8.98 -12.64 -3.91
N SER A 71 -8.15 -12.49 -2.89
CA SER A 71 -8.58 -12.62 -1.49
C SER A 71 -7.76 -11.75 -0.55
N ILE A 72 -8.26 -11.56 0.66
CA ILE A 72 -7.54 -10.90 1.75
C ILE A 72 -7.49 -11.85 2.92
N GLU A 73 -6.32 -11.98 3.51
CA GLU A 73 -6.07 -12.89 4.60
C GLU A 73 -5.36 -12.19 5.75
N ARG A 74 -5.40 -12.85 6.91
CA ARG A 74 -4.80 -12.38 8.15
C ARG A 74 -4.16 -13.54 8.89
N ALA A 75 -3.03 -13.31 9.51
CA ALA A 75 -2.40 -14.21 10.46
C ALA A 75 -2.02 -13.42 11.73
N ASP A 76 -1.65 -14.13 12.78
CA ASP A 76 -0.92 -13.54 13.89
C ASP A 76 0.46 -13.10 13.38
N ILE A 77 1.12 -12.20 14.08
CA ILE A 77 2.40 -11.61 13.64
C ILE A 77 3.54 -12.62 13.50
N ASP A 78 3.43 -13.77 14.19
CA ASP A 78 4.34 -14.90 14.07
C ASP A 78 3.96 -15.88 12.94
N GLY A 79 2.95 -15.53 12.13
CA GLY A 79 2.45 -16.29 10.99
C GLY A 79 1.41 -17.37 11.33
N LYS A 80 1.09 -17.58 12.62
CA LYS A 80 0.10 -18.58 13.03
C LYS A 80 -1.34 -18.08 12.85
N ASN A 81 -2.31 -18.96 13.08
CA ASN A 81 -3.73 -18.62 13.12
C ASN A 81 -4.23 -17.85 11.88
N ARG A 82 -3.74 -18.26 10.71
CA ARG A 82 -4.14 -17.75 9.39
C ARG A 82 -5.64 -17.92 9.17
N LYS A 83 -6.29 -16.86 8.70
CA LYS A 83 -7.73 -16.78 8.41
C LYS A 83 -7.95 -15.97 7.14
N THR A 84 -8.97 -16.35 6.38
CA THR A 84 -9.49 -15.54 5.28
C THR A 84 -10.41 -14.46 5.83
N ILE A 85 -10.16 -13.20 5.44
CA ILE A 85 -10.96 -12.02 5.80
C ILE A 85 -11.92 -11.67 4.66
N VAL A 86 -11.42 -11.64 3.43
CA VAL A 86 -12.24 -11.49 2.22
C VAL A 86 -12.00 -12.72 1.34
N PRO A 87 -13.03 -13.58 1.14
CA PRO A 87 -12.87 -14.78 0.32
C PRO A 87 -12.86 -14.47 -1.18
N GLN A 88 -12.43 -15.45 -1.97
CA GLN A 88 -12.44 -15.38 -3.43
C GLN A 88 -13.84 -15.07 -3.98
N GLY A 89 -13.90 -14.33 -5.10
CA GLY A 89 -15.15 -13.87 -5.72
C GLY A 89 -15.77 -12.62 -5.08
N HIS A 90 -15.09 -12.00 -4.10
CA HIS A 90 -15.52 -10.73 -3.49
C HIS A 90 -14.60 -9.55 -3.80
N THR A 91 -13.40 -9.80 -4.30
CA THR A 91 -12.44 -8.83 -4.80
C THR A 91 -11.63 -9.50 -5.92
N HIS A 92 -11.35 -8.78 -7.00
CA HIS A 92 -10.83 -9.40 -8.23
C HIS A 92 -9.31 -9.56 -8.15
N THR A 93 -8.59 -8.45 -8.12
CA THR A 93 -7.13 -8.41 -7.96
C THR A 93 -6.75 -7.37 -6.90
N PRO A 94 -6.91 -7.68 -5.60
CA PRO A 94 -6.60 -6.75 -4.53
C PRO A 94 -5.10 -6.39 -4.53
N LYS A 95 -4.79 -5.11 -4.32
CA LYS A 95 -3.45 -4.50 -4.35
C LYS A 95 -3.03 -4.01 -2.98
N GLN A 96 -2.55 -2.77 -2.86
CA GLN A 96 -2.21 -2.17 -1.56
C GLN A 96 -3.41 -2.27 -0.62
N ILE A 97 -3.14 -2.53 0.66
CA ILE A 97 -4.11 -2.59 1.75
C ILE A 97 -3.60 -1.72 2.90
N ILE A 98 -4.48 -0.97 3.54
CA ILE A 98 -4.17 -0.15 4.71
C ILE A 98 -5.18 -0.40 5.83
N LEU A 99 -4.76 -0.05 7.04
CA LEU A 99 -5.53 -0.22 8.27
C LEU A 99 -5.94 1.15 8.85
N ASP A 100 -7.25 1.41 8.91
CA ASP A 100 -7.78 2.43 9.82
C ASP A 100 -8.03 1.79 11.18
N LYS A 101 -7.02 1.88 12.04
CA LYS A 101 -7.06 1.29 13.38
C LYS A 101 -8.17 1.89 14.26
N LYS A 102 -8.42 3.18 14.15
CA LYS A 102 -9.45 3.85 14.96
C LYS A 102 -10.86 3.51 14.48
N GLY A 103 -11.05 3.40 13.17
CA GLY A 103 -12.32 3.00 12.55
C GLY A 103 -12.57 1.48 12.58
N GLY A 104 -11.56 0.66 12.86
CA GLY A 104 -11.64 -0.80 12.81
C GLY A 104 -11.91 -1.31 11.39
N LYS A 105 -11.26 -0.71 10.39
CA LYS A 105 -11.53 -0.95 8.97
C LYS A 105 -10.24 -1.26 8.20
N LEU A 106 -10.34 -2.20 7.27
CA LEU A 106 -9.35 -2.41 6.21
C LEU A 106 -9.84 -1.72 4.94
N TYR A 107 -8.92 -1.12 4.19
CA TYR A 107 -9.18 -0.52 2.88
C TYR A 107 -8.19 -1.08 1.88
N TRP A 108 -8.62 -1.33 0.65
CA TRP A 108 -7.74 -1.79 -0.42
C TRP A 108 -8.20 -1.32 -1.79
N CYS A 109 -7.27 -1.31 -2.72
CA CYS A 109 -7.55 -1.13 -4.14
C CYS A 109 -7.71 -2.50 -4.81
N ASP A 110 -8.58 -2.57 -5.80
CA ASP A 110 -8.82 -3.75 -6.64
C ASP A 110 -8.56 -3.37 -8.10
N ARG A 111 -7.48 -3.91 -8.68
CA ARG A 111 -6.94 -3.47 -9.97
C ARG A 111 -7.89 -3.79 -11.12
N GLU A 112 -8.11 -5.07 -11.40
CA GLU A 112 -9.01 -5.51 -12.46
C GLU A 112 -10.49 -5.37 -12.06
N GLY A 113 -10.80 -5.28 -10.77
CA GLY A 113 -12.14 -4.89 -10.33
C GLY A 113 -12.40 -3.39 -10.48
N MET A 114 -11.37 -2.56 -10.70
CA MET A 114 -11.43 -1.11 -10.87
C MET A 114 -12.14 -0.40 -9.72
N ARG A 115 -11.84 -0.83 -8.49
CA ARG A 115 -12.55 -0.38 -7.28
C ARG A 115 -11.58 0.01 -6.18
N LEU A 116 -12.08 0.84 -5.29
CA LEU A 116 -11.54 0.95 -3.94
C LEU A 116 -12.60 0.45 -2.97
N MET A 117 -12.21 -0.45 -2.07
CA MET A 117 -13.11 -1.19 -1.20
C MET A 117 -12.69 -1.08 0.26
N ARG A 118 -13.63 -1.34 1.17
CA ARG A 118 -13.35 -1.46 2.61
C ARG A 118 -14.20 -2.55 3.26
N CYS A 119 -13.75 -3.04 4.42
CA CYS A 119 -14.54 -3.87 5.31
C CYS A 119 -14.10 -3.67 6.76
N ASN A 120 -14.87 -4.21 7.71
CA ASN A 120 -14.40 -4.39 9.09
C ASN A 120 -13.23 -5.37 9.14
N LEU A 121 -12.45 -5.36 10.24
CA LEU A 121 -11.29 -6.25 10.42
C LEU A 121 -11.62 -7.76 10.36
N ASP A 122 -12.90 -8.12 10.53
CA ASP A 122 -13.41 -9.50 10.43
C ASP A 122 -14.01 -9.84 9.06
N GLY A 123 -13.93 -8.92 8.09
CA GLY A 123 -14.47 -9.08 6.74
C GLY A 123 -15.94 -8.66 6.59
N SER A 124 -16.64 -8.36 7.69
CA SER A 124 -18.02 -7.89 7.63
C SER A 124 -18.12 -6.47 7.09
N ARG A 125 -19.32 -6.06 6.64
CA ARG A 125 -19.56 -4.73 6.03
C ARG A 125 -18.61 -4.42 4.86
N LEU A 126 -18.49 -5.37 3.94
CA LEU A 126 -17.79 -5.17 2.68
C LEU A 126 -18.51 -4.11 1.85
N GLU A 127 -17.80 -3.04 1.49
CA GLU A 127 -18.33 -1.87 0.79
C GLU A 127 -17.39 -1.41 -0.33
N THR A 128 -17.95 -0.96 -1.45
CA THR A 128 -17.21 -0.26 -2.51
C THR A 128 -17.34 1.25 -2.30
N LEU A 129 -16.20 1.96 -2.24
CA LEU A 129 -16.12 3.41 -2.02
C LEU A 129 -15.93 4.20 -3.32
N ILE A 130 -15.24 3.59 -4.27
CA ILE A 130 -14.95 4.11 -5.61
C ILE A 130 -15.18 2.98 -6.59
N GLU A 131 -15.89 3.24 -7.68
CA GLU A 131 -16.01 2.34 -8.83
C GLU A 131 -15.60 3.11 -10.09
N ALA A 132 -14.42 2.77 -10.61
CA ALA A 132 -13.85 3.42 -11.78
C ALA A 132 -14.26 2.75 -13.10
N GLY A 133 -14.92 1.60 -13.06
CA GLY A 133 -15.41 0.86 -14.23
C GLY A 133 -16.04 -0.46 -13.82
N HIS A 134 -16.76 -1.11 -14.75
CA HIS A 134 -17.44 -2.39 -14.47
C HIS A 134 -17.50 -3.34 -15.66
N SER A 135 -17.25 -2.86 -16.89
CA SER A 135 -17.31 -3.70 -18.08
C SER A 135 -15.97 -4.37 -18.40
N GLU A 136 -16.00 -5.44 -19.20
CA GLU A 136 -14.78 -6.06 -19.73
C GLU A 136 -13.95 -5.13 -20.63
N ALA A 137 -14.58 -4.10 -21.21
CA ALA A 137 -13.87 -3.06 -21.94
C ALA A 137 -13.13 -2.12 -20.98
N ASP A 138 -13.80 -1.68 -19.91
CA ASP A 138 -13.18 -0.85 -18.86
C ASP A 138 -12.02 -1.58 -18.20
N ARG A 139 -12.16 -2.89 -17.96
CA ARG A 139 -11.11 -3.73 -17.36
C ARG A 139 -9.80 -3.71 -18.15
N LYS A 140 -9.85 -3.50 -19.46
CA LYS A 140 -8.65 -3.41 -20.34
C LYS A 140 -8.04 -2.02 -20.36
N ASP A 141 -8.77 -1.01 -19.91
CA ASP A 141 -8.30 0.36 -19.80
C ASP A 141 -7.48 0.51 -18.51
N GLN A 142 -6.16 0.41 -18.63
CA GLN A 142 -5.24 0.50 -17.49
C GLN A 142 -5.29 1.85 -16.77
N THR A 143 -5.88 2.88 -17.40
CA THR A 143 -6.11 4.16 -16.72
C THR A 143 -7.19 4.07 -15.64
N ARG A 144 -7.93 2.96 -15.55
CA ARG A 144 -8.95 2.68 -14.52
C ARG A 144 -8.46 1.76 -13.40
N TRP A 145 -7.27 1.22 -13.54
CA TRP A 145 -6.69 0.25 -12.61
C TRP A 145 -6.23 0.91 -11.31
N CYS A 146 -6.99 0.71 -10.24
CA CYS A 146 -6.66 1.16 -8.89
C CYS A 146 -5.55 0.30 -8.28
N VAL A 147 -4.49 0.91 -7.71
CA VAL A 147 -3.34 0.15 -7.16
C VAL A 147 -2.99 0.55 -5.73
N GLY A 148 -2.47 1.76 -5.53
CA GLY A 148 -2.10 2.28 -4.23
C GLY A 148 -3.25 3.04 -3.59
N LEU A 149 -3.25 3.12 -2.26
CA LEU A 149 -4.14 3.95 -1.48
C LEU A 149 -3.50 4.47 -0.20
N ALA A 150 -3.95 5.64 0.23
CA ALA A 150 -3.72 6.16 1.57
C ALA A 150 -4.97 6.92 2.05
N ILE A 151 -5.23 6.90 3.35
CA ILE A 151 -6.33 7.68 3.95
C ILE A 151 -5.76 8.78 4.82
N ASP A 152 -6.44 9.91 4.88
CA ASP A 152 -6.19 10.98 5.82
C ASP A 152 -7.39 11.10 6.78
N PRO A 153 -7.35 10.39 7.92
CA PRO A 153 -8.49 10.34 8.84
C PRO A 153 -8.84 11.70 9.43
N LYS A 154 -7.86 12.62 9.55
CA LYS A 154 -8.06 13.95 10.11
C LYS A 154 -9.09 14.76 9.32
N PHE A 155 -9.09 14.62 8.01
CA PHE A 155 -9.99 15.34 7.10
C PHE A 155 -10.98 14.42 6.38
N GLY A 156 -11.02 13.14 6.74
CA GLY A 156 -11.89 12.15 6.11
C GLY A 156 -11.64 12.03 4.61
N ARG A 157 -10.38 12.08 4.17
CA ARG A 157 -10.00 11.98 2.76
C ARG A 157 -9.38 10.64 2.44
N ILE A 158 -9.55 10.19 1.21
CA ILE A 158 -8.87 9.04 0.65
C ILE A 158 -8.15 9.45 -0.64
N TYR A 159 -6.97 8.88 -0.83
CA TYR A 159 -6.09 9.07 -1.98
C TYR A 159 -5.85 7.71 -2.61
N TRP A 160 -5.80 7.63 -3.93
CA TRP A 160 -5.47 6.38 -4.62
C TRP A 160 -4.80 6.64 -5.96
N THR A 161 -4.00 5.69 -6.41
CA THR A 161 -3.40 5.71 -7.75
C THR A 161 -4.30 5.03 -8.76
N GLN A 162 -4.31 5.54 -9.98
CA GLN A 162 -4.61 4.74 -11.17
C GLN A 162 -3.37 4.71 -12.06
N LYS A 163 -2.81 3.52 -12.26
CA LYS A 163 -1.44 3.40 -12.82
C LYS A 163 -1.31 3.86 -14.26
N GLY A 164 -2.34 3.66 -15.09
CA GLY A 164 -2.19 3.84 -16.53
C GLY A 164 -1.29 2.75 -17.16
N PRO A 165 -1.11 2.75 -18.49
CA PRO A 165 -0.17 1.85 -19.15
C PRO A 165 1.28 2.20 -18.81
N ASP A 166 2.15 1.19 -18.87
CA ASP A 166 3.57 1.31 -18.56
C ASP A 166 4.22 2.44 -19.40
N ASN A 167 4.96 3.33 -18.75
CA ASN A 167 5.65 4.47 -19.38
C ASN A 167 4.76 5.44 -20.19
N ALA A 168 3.44 5.41 -20.01
CA ALA A 168 2.55 6.18 -20.87
C ALA A 168 2.37 7.64 -20.44
N GLY A 169 2.75 8.00 -19.21
CA GLY A 169 2.46 9.35 -18.69
C GLY A 169 0.95 9.59 -18.54
N LEU A 170 0.18 8.54 -18.29
CA LEU A 170 -1.28 8.58 -18.12
C LEU A 170 -1.70 8.16 -16.70
N GLY A 171 -0.72 7.94 -15.83
CA GLY A 171 -0.92 7.65 -14.43
C GLY A 171 -1.42 8.88 -13.67
N ARG A 172 -2.26 8.62 -12.66
CA ARG A 172 -2.92 9.67 -11.88
C ARG A 172 -2.97 9.29 -10.40
N ILE A 173 -2.94 10.29 -9.54
CA ILE A 173 -3.35 10.18 -8.14
C ILE A 173 -4.65 10.95 -7.99
N PHE A 174 -5.66 10.32 -7.42
CA PHE A 174 -6.95 10.93 -7.14
C PHE A 174 -7.13 11.18 -5.65
N ARG A 175 -8.11 12.01 -5.31
CA ARG A 175 -8.58 12.24 -3.95
C ARG A 175 -10.10 12.36 -3.91
N ALA A 176 -10.73 11.84 -2.87
CA ALA A 176 -12.15 12.06 -2.56
C ALA A 176 -12.39 12.08 -1.05
N ASN A 177 -13.63 12.33 -0.61
CA ASN A 177 -14.00 12.02 0.77
C ASN A 177 -14.02 10.50 0.98
N VAL A 178 -13.74 10.01 2.18
CA VAL A 178 -13.86 8.58 2.51
C VAL A 178 -15.30 8.12 2.32
N GLU A 179 -16.25 8.86 2.89
CA GLU A 179 -17.67 8.58 2.72
C GLU A 179 -18.19 9.10 1.38
N VAL A 180 -19.01 8.30 0.72
CA VAL A 180 -19.73 8.70 -0.49
C VAL A 180 -20.74 9.82 -0.12
N PRO A 181 -20.80 10.94 -0.87
CA PRO A 181 -21.76 11.99 -0.60
C PRO A 181 -23.21 11.48 -0.59
N ALA A 182 -24.04 12.06 0.27
CA ALA A 182 -25.44 11.64 0.41
C ALA A 182 -26.19 11.70 -0.93
N GLY A 183 -26.87 10.61 -1.27
CA GLY A 183 -27.63 10.50 -2.53
C GLY A 183 -26.77 10.15 -3.77
N GLN A 184 -25.47 9.94 -3.61
CA GLN A 184 -24.57 9.51 -4.69
C GLN A 184 -24.12 8.06 -4.48
N THR A 185 -23.52 7.46 -5.51
CA THR A 185 -22.96 6.10 -5.47
C THR A 185 -21.45 6.11 -5.67
N ALA A 186 -20.77 5.00 -5.38
CA ALA A 186 -19.33 4.84 -5.65
C ALA A 186 -18.93 5.11 -7.11
N ALA A 187 -19.83 4.82 -8.06
CA ALA A 187 -19.61 5.03 -9.50
C ALA A 187 -19.94 6.45 -10.00
N THR A 188 -20.79 7.18 -9.27
CA THR A 188 -21.37 8.46 -9.75
C THR A 188 -21.03 9.66 -8.87
N ARG A 189 -20.25 9.43 -7.82
CA ARG A 189 -19.90 10.47 -6.87
C ARG A 189 -19.10 11.60 -7.52
N SER A 190 -19.49 12.83 -7.21
CA SER A 190 -18.99 14.04 -7.88
C SER A 190 -17.78 14.67 -7.18
N ASP A 191 -17.37 14.14 -6.03
CA ASP A 191 -16.32 14.70 -5.17
C ASP A 191 -14.92 14.09 -5.43
N ILE A 192 -14.77 13.32 -6.51
CA ILE A 192 -13.49 12.80 -6.98
C ILE A 192 -12.73 13.92 -7.68
N GLU A 193 -11.51 14.17 -7.22
CA GLU A 193 -10.59 15.16 -7.78
C GLU A 193 -9.33 14.45 -8.28
N ILE A 194 -8.83 14.84 -9.45
CA ILE A 194 -7.45 14.51 -9.83
C ILE A 194 -6.53 15.34 -8.93
N PHE A 195 -5.66 14.67 -8.20
CA PHE A 195 -4.70 15.29 -7.30
C PHE A 195 -3.32 15.45 -7.97
N TYR A 196 -2.88 14.42 -8.68
CA TYR A 196 -1.74 14.47 -9.61
C TYR A 196 -2.12 13.81 -10.94
N ASP A 197 -1.60 14.35 -12.03
CA ASP A 197 -1.86 13.91 -13.40
C ASP A 197 -0.56 13.76 -14.18
N SER A 198 -0.63 13.07 -15.32
CA SER A 198 0.49 12.85 -16.23
C SER A 198 1.71 12.19 -15.57
N LEU A 199 1.46 11.32 -14.59
CA LEU A 199 2.48 10.52 -13.92
C LEU A 199 2.88 9.32 -14.81
N PRO A 200 4.15 8.89 -14.79
CA PRO A 200 4.60 7.72 -15.55
C PRO A 200 3.75 6.47 -15.29
N GLU A 201 3.75 5.96 -14.05
CA GLU A 201 3.02 4.79 -13.58
C GLU A 201 3.03 4.73 -12.04
N PRO A 202 2.16 5.50 -11.33
CA PRO A 202 2.16 5.58 -9.87
C PRO A 202 1.59 4.29 -9.25
N ILE A 203 2.28 3.74 -8.26
CA ILE A 203 1.97 2.43 -7.67
C ILE A 203 1.46 2.57 -6.24
N ASP A 204 2.34 2.71 -5.25
CA ASP A 204 2.03 2.60 -3.82
C ASP A 204 2.01 3.98 -3.17
N LEU A 205 1.16 4.19 -2.16
CA LEU A 205 1.02 5.48 -1.47
C LEU A 205 1.27 5.35 0.03
N GLU A 206 1.96 6.33 0.63
CA GLU A 206 2.06 6.46 2.08
C GLU A 206 1.92 7.93 2.50
N ILE A 207 1.35 8.18 3.69
CA ILE A 207 1.17 9.54 4.21
C ILE A 207 1.95 9.72 5.51
N ASP A 208 2.87 10.69 5.50
CA ASP A 208 3.32 11.31 6.74
C ASP A 208 2.21 12.21 7.27
N HIS A 209 1.41 11.69 8.20
CA HIS A 209 0.30 12.43 8.80
C HIS A 209 0.73 13.63 9.64
N LYS A 210 1.96 13.60 10.19
CA LYS A 210 2.47 14.65 11.07
C LYS A 210 2.86 15.87 10.26
N ASN A 211 3.60 15.67 9.17
CA ASN A 211 4.10 16.74 8.30
C ASN A 211 3.20 16.99 7.09
N ARG A 212 2.18 16.16 6.89
CA ARG A 212 1.18 16.26 5.81
C ARG A 212 1.82 16.20 4.43
N ILE A 213 2.62 15.15 4.24
CA ILE A 213 3.29 14.83 3.00
C ILE A 213 2.80 13.47 2.50
N LEU A 214 2.38 13.40 1.24
CA LEU A 214 2.12 12.16 0.52
C LEU A 214 3.41 11.72 -0.16
N TYR A 215 3.74 10.44 -0.02
CA TYR A 215 4.81 9.76 -0.72
C TYR A 215 4.21 8.75 -1.68
N TRP A 216 4.85 8.57 -2.84
CA TRP A 216 4.47 7.50 -3.77
C TRP A 216 5.65 6.94 -4.54
N THR A 217 5.58 5.65 -4.83
CA THR A 217 6.43 5.01 -5.85
C THR A 217 5.84 5.24 -7.24
N ASP A 218 6.70 5.53 -8.21
CA ASP A 218 6.30 5.79 -9.58
C ASP A 218 7.24 5.02 -10.51
N ARG A 219 6.70 4.06 -11.26
CA ARG A 219 7.50 3.18 -12.15
C ARG A 219 7.80 3.85 -13.47
N GLY A 220 8.62 3.18 -14.27
CA GLY A 220 8.90 3.61 -15.63
C GLY A 220 10.24 4.30 -15.84
N ASP A 221 10.40 4.98 -16.96
CA ASP A 221 11.70 5.42 -17.43
C ASP A 221 12.18 6.71 -16.76
N PRO A 222 13.48 6.81 -16.42
CA PRO A 222 14.09 8.07 -16.00
C PRO A 222 13.86 9.21 -17.01
N PRO A 223 13.78 10.48 -16.57
CA PRO A 223 14.11 10.95 -15.22
C PRO A 223 12.92 10.97 -14.24
N ARG A 224 11.70 10.62 -14.67
CA ARG A 224 10.49 10.75 -13.84
C ARG A 224 9.97 9.41 -13.29
N GLY A 225 10.21 8.31 -13.99
CA GLY A 225 9.86 6.96 -13.52
C GLY A 225 10.99 6.29 -12.77
N ASN A 226 10.66 5.19 -12.08
CA ASN A 226 11.53 4.46 -11.18
C ASN A 226 12.04 5.34 -10.03
N THR A 227 11.08 6.03 -9.40
CA THR A 227 11.31 7.04 -8.36
C THR A 227 10.46 6.81 -7.11
N VAL A 228 10.89 7.40 -6.00
CA VAL A 228 9.97 7.82 -4.94
C VAL A 228 9.81 9.33 -5.03
N ASN A 229 8.56 9.76 -5.02
CA ASN A 229 8.17 11.15 -5.07
C ASN A 229 7.48 11.54 -3.76
N ARG A 230 7.50 12.82 -3.43
CA ARG A 230 6.73 13.37 -2.32
C ARG A 230 6.11 14.72 -2.64
N ALA A 231 5.01 15.04 -1.98
CA ALA A 231 4.41 16.37 -2.03
C ALA A 231 3.47 16.65 -0.85
N SER A 232 3.20 17.94 -0.59
CA SER A 232 2.21 18.35 0.40
C SER A 232 0.79 17.90 0.00
N ILE A 233 0.03 17.38 0.96
CA ILE A 233 -1.41 17.06 0.75
C ILE A 233 -2.36 18.23 1.02
N ASP A 234 -1.83 19.36 1.49
CA ASP A 234 -2.60 20.58 1.78
C ASP A 234 -2.49 21.66 0.69
N SER A 235 -1.41 21.64 -0.12
CA SER A 235 -1.17 22.61 -1.19
C SER A 235 -1.40 21.97 -2.57
N LYS A 236 -2.37 22.48 -3.35
CA LYS A 236 -2.80 21.89 -4.63
C LYS A 236 -2.42 22.70 -5.88
N PRO A 237 -1.91 22.05 -6.93
CA PRO A 237 -0.90 21.00 -6.85
C PRO A 237 0.45 21.66 -6.50
N ALA A 238 1.03 21.30 -5.35
CA ALA A 238 2.45 21.59 -5.12
C ALA A 238 3.28 20.79 -6.13
N GLU A 239 4.36 21.39 -6.65
CA GLU A 239 5.35 20.63 -7.42
C GLU A 239 5.81 19.43 -6.59
N SER A 240 5.78 18.25 -7.20
CA SER A 240 6.28 17.03 -6.60
C SER A 240 7.81 17.04 -6.59
N GLU A 241 8.40 16.56 -5.51
CA GLU A 241 9.84 16.37 -5.40
C GLU A 241 10.17 14.88 -5.57
N ILE A 242 11.12 14.57 -6.46
CA ILE A 242 11.71 13.23 -6.55
C ILE A 242 12.80 13.13 -5.48
N VAL A 243 12.65 12.16 -4.57
CA VAL A 243 13.56 11.95 -3.44
C VAL A 243 14.40 10.67 -3.58
N VAL A 244 13.93 9.67 -4.33
CA VAL A 244 14.70 8.46 -4.66
C VAL A 244 14.59 8.22 -6.16
N THR A 245 15.64 7.70 -6.78
CA THR A 245 15.72 7.45 -8.22
C THR A 245 16.34 6.08 -8.49
N HIS A 246 16.32 5.63 -9.76
CA HIS A 246 16.99 4.40 -10.19
C HIS A 246 16.51 3.13 -9.48
N LEU A 247 15.26 3.10 -9.04
CA LEU A 247 14.59 1.86 -8.63
C LEU A 247 14.46 0.92 -9.85
N MET A 248 14.27 -0.37 -9.61
CA MET A 248 14.00 -1.34 -10.68
C MET A 248 12.56 -1.85 -10.59
N GLU A 249 11.62 -1.06 -11.11
CA GLU A 249 10.18 -1.23 -10.97
C GLU A 249 9.73 -1.11 -9.50
N GLY A 250 9.89 0.09 -8.93
CA GLY A 250 9.50 0.38 -7.55
C GLY A 250 8.05 -0.03 -7.23
N ILE A 251 7.85 -0.67 -6.08
CA ILE A 251 6.54 -1.14 -5.63
C ILE A 251 6.21 -0.56 -4.27
N GLY A 252 6.55 -1.26 -3.19
CA GLY A 252 6.11 -0.93 -1.85
C GLY A 252 6.92 0.21 -1.24
N ILE A 253 6.27 1.02 -0.42
CA ILE A 253 6.91 2.01 0.43
C ILE A 253 6.36 1.92 1.86
N ALA A 254 7.25 2.01 2.85
CA ALA A 254 6.86 2.09 4.26
C ALA A 254 7.62 3.23 4.95
N LEU A 255 6.92 4.02 5.77
CA LEU A 255 7.50 5.17 6.46
C LEU A 255 7.72 4.89 7.95
N ASP A 256 8.90 5.25 8.44
CA ASP A 256 9.25 5.37 9.85
C ASP A 256 9.43 6.87 10.15
N VAL A 257 8.29 7.57 10.24
CA VAL A 257 8.25 9.02 10.38
C VAL A 257 8.99 9.53 11.64
N PRO A 258 8.85 8.92 12.83
CA PRO A 258 9.55 9.39 14.02
C PRO A 258 11.08 9.37 13.91
N ASN A 259 11.64 8.46 13.12
CA ASN A 259 13.09 8.30 12.96
C ASN A 259 13.64 8.82 11.63
N ASP A 260 12.84 9.61 10.88
CA ASP A 260 13.23 10.20 9.59
C ASP A 260 13.76 9.14 8.61
N ARG A 261 12.96 8.11 8.36
CA ARG A 261 13.37 6.99 7.50
C ARG A 261 12.20 6.46 6.67
N MET A 262 12.51 6.02 5.46
CA MET A 262 11.62 5.24 4.60
C MET A 262 12.31 3.94 4.16
N PHE A 263 11.49 2.97 3.78
CA PHE A 263 11.90 1.72 3.16
C PHE A 263 11.14 1.54 1.86
N VAL A 264 11.82 1.03 0.84
CA VAL A 264 11.25 0.86 -0.50
C VAL A 264 11.63 -0.51 -1.03
N THR A 265 10.69 -1.21 -1.63
CA THR A 265 10.93 -2.44 -2.39
C THR A 265 10.81 -2.19 -3.88
N ASP A 266 11.53 -2.97 -4.67
CA ASP A 266 11.34 -3.00 -6.11
C ASP A 266 11.15 -4.42 -6.64
N PHE A 267 10.61 -4.53 -7.85
CA PHE A 267 10.26 -5.83 -8.42
C PHE A 267 11.48 -6.68 -8.78
N ALA A 268 12.67 -6.07 -8.94
CA ALA A 268 13.93 -6.79 -9.15
C ALA A 268 14.47 -7.46 -7.88
N GLY A 269 13.86 -7.18 -6.74
CA GLY A 269 14.14 -7.85 -5.48
C GLY A 269 15.10 -7.09 -4.58
N SER A 270 15.16 -5.77 -4.73
CA SER A 270 15.94 -4.91 -3.86
C SER A 270 15.10 -4.34 -2.73
N ILE A 271 15.75 -4.08 -1.59
CA ILE A 271 15.19 -3.30 -0.49
C ILE A 271 16.12 -2.13 -0.18
N TYR A 272 15.55 -0.93 -0.25
CA TYR A 272 16.22 0.34 -0.02
C TYR A 272 15.80 0.93 1.31
N SER A 273 16.70 1.72 1.89
CA SER A 273 16.38 2.65 2.98
C SER A 273 16.96 4.02 2.67
N ALA A 274 16.23 5.07 2.99
CA ALA A 274 16.64 6.45 2.85
C ALA A 274 16.01 7.29 3.96
N ARG A 275 16.51 8.51 4.19
CA ARG A 275 15.77 9.52 4.98
C ARG A 275 14.52 9.95 4.23
N LEU A 276 13.59 10.62 4.91
CA LEU A 276 12.33 11.06 4.29
C LEU A 276 12.52 12.14 3.21
N ASP A 277 13.71 12.75 3.13
CA ASP A 277 14.15 13.66 2.08
C ASP A 277 14.98 12.98 0.98
N GLY A 278 15.14 11.66 1.03
CA GLY A 278 15.92 10.89 0.06
C GLY A 278 17.40 10.80 0.38
N SER A 279 17.92 11.62 1.29
CA SER A 279 19.33 11.59 1.62
C SER A 279 19.72 10.30 2.36
N GLY A 280 20.98 9.87 2.18
CA GLY A 280 21.46 8.63 2.78
C GLY A 280 20.82 7.36 2.21
N GLU A 281 20.27 7.44 0.98
CA GLU A 281 19.79 6.27 0.25
C GLU A 281 20.83 5.16 0.22
N ARG A 282 20.42 3.95 0.58
CA ARG A 282 21.20 2.73 0.48
C ARG A 282 20.30 1.57 0.09
N ASN A 283 20.76 0.78 -0.87
CA ASN A 283 20.25 -0.56 -1.08
C ASN A 283 20.97 -1.51 -0.11
N PHE A 284 20.24 -2.16 0.79
CA PHE A 284 20.81 -3.02 1.83
C PHE A 284 20.52 -4.51 1.63
N LEU A 285 19.61 -4.87 0.71
CA LEU A 285 19.34 -6.25 0.29
C LEU A 285 19.04 -6.30 -1.21
N PHE A 286 19.62 -7.27 -1.91
CA PHE A 286 19.52 -7.41 -3.38
C PHE A 286 19.04 -8.81 -3.77
N ALA A 287 18.37 -8.93 -4.92
CA ALA A 287 18.00 -10.21 -5.52
C ALA A 287 17.22 -11.16 -4.57
N GLN A 288 16.26 -10.61 -3.83
CA GLN A 288 15.47 -11.35 -2.83
C GLN A 288 14.24 -12.08 -3.41
N GLY A 289 14.19 -12.25 -4.74
CA GLY A 289 12.97 -12.64 -5.47
C GLY A 289 12.15 -11.41 -5.89
N ASN A 290 10.99 -11.61 -6.50
CA ASN A 290 10.13 -10.49 -6.88
C ASN A 290 9.41 -9.95 -5.65
N LEU A 291 9.87 -8.83 -5.12
CA LEU A 291 9.29 -8.20 -3.95
C LEU A 291 8.13 -7.29 -4.34
N THR A 292 7.08 -7.27 -3.52
CA THR A 292 5.91 -6.38 -3.66
C THR A 292 5.80 -5.51 -2.42
N GLY A 293 4.71 -5.59 -1.66
CA GLY A 293 4.46 -4.74 -0.49
C GLY A 293 5.48 -4.94 0.63
N ILE A 294 5.68 -3.86 1.36
CA ILE A 294 6.51 -3.79 2.55
C ILE A 294 5.73 -3.07 3.65
N ALA A 295 5.84 -3.54 4.89
CA ALA A 295 5.34 -2.84 6.05
C ALA A 295 6.46 -2.70 7.10
N TYR A 296 6.50 -1.55 7.74
CA TYR A 296 7.34 -1.28 8.91
C TYR A 296 6.48 -1.31 10.17
N ALA A 297 6.94 -2.00 11.21
CA ALA A 297 6.26 -2.03 12.50
C ALA A 297 7.25 -2.22 13.65
N GLU A 298 6.95 -1.63 14.81
CA GLU A 298 7.66 -1.88 16.05
C GLU A 298 6.86 -2.89 16.89
N VAL A 299 7.42 -4.08 17.12
CA VAL A 299 6.72 -5.24 17.73
C VAL A 299 7.33 -5.67 19.05
#